data_AF-A0A645C779-F1
#
_entry.id   AF-A0A645C779-F1
#
_cell.length_a   1.000
_cell.length_b   1.000
_cell.length_c   1.000
_cell.angle_alpha   90.00
_cell.angle_beta   90.00
_cell.angle_gamma   90.00
#
_symmetry.space_group_name_H-M   'P 1'
#
loop_
_entity.id
_entity.type
_entity.pdbx_description
1 polymer ?
#
loop_
_entity_poly.entity_id
_entity_poly.type
_entity_poly.pdbx_seq_one_letter_code
_entity_poly.pdbx_strand_id
1 'polypeptide(L)'
;MHAAFQHLLDRFEVKYVELFDSPKSLQATLSTIIVDREFDLYLERLLEIKQGDYRDNHTSLALEVMHSFPGFQERLDCNHLKLLQALEKKVKTAQETGEVRDDIEAHTLATIILSIMSGQNVLGAGLNAADIRTKVMDSLWMLIKA
;
A
#
# COMPACT_ATOMS: atom_id res chain seq x y z
N MET A 1 -4.53 25.81 3.18
CA MET A 1 -3.46 24.78 3.18
C MET A 1 -3.82 23.59 4.06
N HIS A 2 -4.15 23.77 5.35
CA HIS A 2 -4.58 22.67 6.24
C HIS A 2 -5.77 21.85 5.71
N ALA A 3 -6.86 22.50 5.29
CA ALA A 3 -8.03 21.78 4.75
C ALA A 3 -7.73 20.98 3.47
N ALA A 4 -6.86 21.50 2.59
CA ALA A 4 -6.46 20.79 1.36
C ALA A 4 -5.60 19.56 1.66
N PHE A 5 -4.70 19.67 2.64
CA PHE A 5 -3.89 18.55 3.09
C PHE A 5 -4.73 17.47 3.81
N GLN A 6 -5.68 17.86 4.67
CA GLN A 6 -6.63 16.93 5.27
C GLN A 6 -7.46 16.20 4.20
N HIS A 7 -7.92 16.93 3.17
CA HIS A 7 -8.63 16.35 2.04
C HIS A 7 -7.78 15.33 1.27
N LEU A 8 -6.50 15.61 1.06
CA LEU A 8 -5.56 14.65 0.44
C LEU A 8 -5.52 13.33 1.23
N LEU A 9 -5.40 13.41 2.55
CA LEU A 9 -5.35 12.24 3.43
C LEU A 9 -6.69 11.48 3.45
N ASP A 10 -7.82 12.19 3.45
CA ASP A 10 -9.14 11.56 3.35
C ASP A 10 -9.25 10.75 2.04
N ARG A 11 -8.81 11.34 0.92
CA ARG A 11 -8.82 10.68 -0.40
C ARG A 11 -7.90 9.47 -0.46
N PHE A 12 -6.79 9.51 0.28
CA PHE A 12 -5.86 8.38 0.38
C PHE A 12 -6.47 7.22 1.17
N GLU A 13 -7.08 7.52 2.32
CA GLU A 13 -7.78 6.54 3.16
C GLU A 13 -8.92 5.84 2.41
N VAL A 14 -9.75 6.61 1.69
CA VAL A 14 -10.87 6.06 0.90
C VAL A 14 -10.37 5.07 -0.16
N LYS A 15 -9.26 5.38 -0.84
CA LYS A 15 -8.71 4.51 -1.89
C LYS A 15 -8.21 3.18 -1.33
N TYR A 16 -7.65 3.16 -0.12
CA TYR A 16 -7.26 1.90 0.55
C TYR A 16 -8.44 1.00 0.84
N VAL A 17 -9.48 1.58 1.46
CA VAL A 17 -10.70 0.82 1.77
C VAL A 17 -11.30 0.28 0.49
N GLU A 18 -11.41 1.09 -0.57
CA GLU A 18 -11.96 0.67 -1.87
C GLU A 18 -11.21 -0.53 -2.47
N LEU A 19 -9.88 -0.53 -2.45
CA LEU A 19 -9.08 -1.61 -3.05
C LEU A 19 -9.20 -2.93 -2.28
N PHE A 20 -9.20 -2.88 -0.94
CA PHE A 20 -9.29 -4.08 -0.11
C PHE A 20 -10.72 -4.60 0.06
N ASP A 21 -11.74 -3.72 0.11
CA ASP A 21 -13.15 -4.13 0.12
C ASP A 21 -13.68 -4.50 -1.29
N SER A 22 -12.89 -4.31 -2.35
CA SER A 22 -13.29 -4.72 -3.71
C SER A 22 -13.61 -6.23 -3.77
N PRO A 23 -14.51 -6.69 -4.64
CA PRO A 23 -14.85 -8.11 -4.76
C PRO A 23 -13.75 -8.96 -5.43
N LYS A 24 -12.61 -8.35 -5.79
CA LYS A 24 -11.46 -9.05 -6.39
C LYS A 24 -10.85 -10.06 -5.39
N SER A 25 -10.21 -11.10 -5.91
CA SER A 25 -9.44 -12.04 -5.09
C SER A 25 -8.24 -11.34 -4.43
N LEU A 26 -7.65 -11.94 -3.39
CA LEU A 26 -6.46 -11.36 -2.76
C LEU A 26 -5.33 -11.23 -3.78
N GLN A 27 -5.11 -12.24 -4.64
CA GLN A 27 -4.08 -12.19 -5.69
C GLN A 27 -4.25 -10.98 -6.61
N ALA A 28 -5.48 -10.74 -7.08
CA ALA A 28 -5.78 -9.65 -8.00
C ALA A 28 -5.64 -8.27 -7.32
N THR A 29 -6.07 -8.15 -6.06
CA THR A 29 -5.85 -6.93 -5.27
C THR A 29 -4.36 -6.65 -5.09
N LEU A 30 -3.57 -7.64 -4.68
CA LEU A 30 -2.12 -7.47 -4.50
C LEU A 30 -1.40 -7.16 -5.81
N SER A 31 -1.80 -7.78 -6.92
CA SER A 31 -1.23 -7.48 -8.24
C SER A 31 -1.52 -6.02 -8.66
N THR A 32 -2.75 -5.55 -8.42
CA THR A 32 -3.13 -4.14 -8.69
C THR A 32 -2.27 -3.16 -7.87
N ILE A 33 -1.92 -3.54 -6.64
CA ILE A 33 -1.16 -2.67 -5.74
C ILE A 33 0.33 -2.71 -6.05
N ILE A 34 0.91 -3.91 -6.11
CA ILE A 34 2.35 -4.12 -6.24
C ILE A 34 2.80 -3.95 -7.69
N VAL A 35 2.15 -4.62 -8.64
CA VAL A 35 2.60 -4.64 -10.04
C VAL A 35 2.17 -3.36 -10.75
N ASP A 36 0.88 -3.04 -10.69
CA ASP A 36 0.31 -1.90 -11.43
C ASP A 36 0.58 -0.55 -10.75
N ARG A 37 1.05 -0.56 -9.51
CA ARG A 37 1.32 0.66 -8.71
C ARG A 37 0.11 1.60 -8.64
N GLU A 38 -1.10 1.04 -8.54
CA GLU A 38 -2.33 1.83 -8.59
C GLU A 38 -2.37 2.95 -7.53
N PHE A 39 -1.77 2.75 -6.35
CA PHE A 39 -1.65 3.80 -5.33
C PHE A 39 -0.74 4.95 -5.75
N ASP A 40 0.47 4.65 -6.21
CA ASP A 40 1.42 5.68 -6.63
C ASP A 40 0.87 6.45 -7.83
N LEU A 41 0.31 5.74 -8.81
CA LEU A 41 -0.32 6.37 -9.97
C LEU A 41 -1.56 7.18 -9.59
N TYR A 42 -2.31 6.76 -8.58
CA TYR A 42 -3.43 7.56 -8.07
C TYR A 42 -2.94 8.84 -7.40
N LEU A 43 -1.90 8.78 -6.58
CA LEU A 43 -1.28 9.95 -5.95
C LEU A 43 -0.68 10.91 -6.98
N GLU A 44 0.05 10.40 -7.96
CA GLU A 44 0.60 11.18 -9.07
C GLU A 44 -0.51 11.92 -9.82
N ARG A 45 -1.63 11.24 -10.12
CA ARG A 45 -2.81 11.85 -10.76
C ARG A 45 -3.49 12.88 -9.86
N LEU A 46 -3.66 12.60 -8.58
CA LEU A 46 -4.34 13.47 -7.62
C LEU A 46 -3.55 14.77 -7.37
N LEU A 47 -2.22 14.68 -7.41
CA LEU A 47 -1.30 15.79 -7.18
C LEU A 47 -0.78 16.43 -8.48
N GLU A 48 -1.24 15.96 -9.64
CA GLU A 48 -0.78 16.41 -10.97
C GLU A 48 0.75 16.36 -11.13
N ILE A 49 1.40 15.39 -10.49
CA ILE A 49 2.87 15.21 -10.52
C ILE A 49 3.28 14.66 -11.89
N LYS A 50 4.23 15.34 -12.55
CA LYS A 50 4.83 14.86 -13.81
C LYS A 50 5.99 13.91 -13.53
N GLN A 51 6.13 12.86 -14.34
CA GLN A 51 7.26 11.94 -14.24
C GLN A 51 8.58 12.70 -14.44
N GLY A 52 9.49 12.57 -13.48
CA GLY A 52 10.83 13.18 -13.50
C GLY A 52 11.02 14.36 -12.54
N ASP A 53 9.96 14.95 -12.00
CA ASP A 53 10.04 16.10 -11.08
C ASP A 53 10.38 15.71 -9.63
N TYR A 54 10.16 14.45 -9.26
CA TYR A 54 10.07 14.02 -7.86
C TYR A 54 11.30 13.20 -7.40
N ARG A 55 12.52 13.74 -7.56
CA ARG A 55 13.74 13.07 -7.08
C ARG A 55 14.46 13.73 -5.91
N ASP A 56 14.12 14.96 -5.53
CA ASP A 56 14.87 15.65 -4.50
C ASP A 56 14.14 15.71 -3.15
N ASN A 57 14.58 14.80 -2.28
CA ASN A 57 14.57 14.93 -0.82
C ASN A 57 13.22 14.72 -0.09
N HIS A 58 12.62 13.54 -0.30
CA HIS A 58 11.42 13.06 0.42
C HIS A 58 11.51 13.21 1.95
N THR A 59 12.68 13.04 2.54
CA THR A 59 12.86 13.09 4.00
C THR A 59 12.71 14.52 4.54
N SER A 60 13.27 15.52 3.86
CA SER A 60 13.14 16.92 4.28
C SER A 60 11.71 17.42 4.12
N LEU A 61 11.04 17.07 3.01
CA LEU A 61 9.64 17.41 2.79
C LEU A 61 8.72 16.72 3.83
N ALA A 62 8.97 15.44 4.13
CA ALA A 62 8.20 14.72 5.15
C ALA A 62 8.37 15.35 6.53
N LEU A 63 9.60 15.73 6.91
CA LEU A 63 9.86 16.42 8.18
C LEU A 63 9.19 17.79 8.23
N GLU A 64 9.22 18.55 7.14
CA GLU A 64 8.57 19.85 7.04
C GLU A 64 7.05 19.73 7.15
N VAL A 65 6.45 18.73 6.48
CA VAL A 65 5.02 18.40 6.62
C VAL A 65 4.68 17.98 8.04
N MET A 66 5.47 17.10 8.67
CA MET A 66 5.26 16.68 10.06
C MET A 66 5.33 17.86 11.03
N HIS A 67 6.22 18.83 10.78
CA HIS A 67 6.36 20.03 11.58
C HIS A 67 5.20 21.03 11.35
N SER A 68 4.76 21.21 10.11
CA SER A 68 3.70 22.15 9.74
C SER A 68 2.28 21.65 10.02
N PHE A 69 2.09 20.35 10.22
CA PHE A 69 0.78 19.73 10.46
C PHE A 69 0.80 18.87 11.74
N PRO A 70 0.59 19.48 12.93
CA PRO A 70 0.45 18.75 14.18
C PRO A 70 -0.66 17.69 14.08
N GLY A 71 -0.40 16.46 14.55
CA GLY A 71 -1.32 15.32 14.41
C GLY A 71 -1.17 14.53 13.11
N PHE A 72 -0.31 14.96 12.18
CA PHE A 72 -0.04 14.20 10.95
C PHE A 72 0.54 12.81 11.23
N GLN A 73 1.46 12.72 12.19
CA GLN A 73 2.06 11.43 12.56
C GLN A 73 1.03 10.48 13.20
N GLU A 74 0.20 10.97 14.12
CA GLU A 74 -0.89 10.20 14.73
C GLU A 74 -1.90 9.69 13.68
N ARG A 75 -2.19 10.53 12.67
CA ARG A 75 -3.05 10.16 11.56
C ARG A 75 -2.41 9.11 10.66
N LEU A 76 -1.10 9.21 10.38
CA LEU A 76 -0.36 8.17 9.65
C LEU A 76 -0.38 6.83 10.40
N ASP A 77 -0.16 6.85 11.71
CA ASP A 77 -0.20 5.64 12.54
C ASP A 77 -1.60 5.01 12.53
N CYS A 78 -2.65 5.82 12.68
CA CYS A 78 -4.03 5.35 12.53
C CYS A 78 -4.29 4.75 11.15
N ASN A 79 -3.73 5.33 10.09
CA ASN A 79 -3.93 4.87 8.73
C ASN A 79 -3.21 3.55 8.44
N HIS A 80 -2.01 3.36 8.98
CA HIS A 80 -1.32 2.07 8.91
C HIS A 80 -2.11 0.97 9.64
N LEU A 81 -2.70 1.26 10.80
CA LEU A 81 -3.55 0.32 11.52
C LEU A 81 -4.80 -0.04 10.71
N LYS A 82 -5.51 0.94 10.15
CA LYS A 82 -6.68 0.70 9.29
C LYS A 82 -6.34 -0.13 8.07
N LEU A 83 -5.20 0.16 7.43
CA LEU A 83 -4.71 -0.60 6.28
C LEU A 83 -4.42 -2.06 6.65
N LEU A 84 -3.72 -2.29 7.76
CA LEU A 84 -3.44 -3.63 8.25
C LEU A 84 -4.73 -4.40 8.54
N GLN A 85 -5.72 -3.77 9.18
CA GLN A 85 -7.02 -4.38 9.45
C GLN A 85 -7.79 -4.73 8.16
N ALA A 86 -7.78 -3.85 7.16
CA ALA A 86 -8.42 -4.13 5.88
C ALA A 86 -7.76 -5.29 5.14
N LEU A 87 -6.42 -5.34 5.17
CA LEU A 87 -5.65 -6.43 4.59
C LEU A 87 -5.86 -7.75 5.34
N GLU A 88 -5.86 -7.74 6.68
CA GLU A 88 -6.14 -8.90 7.52
C GLU A 88 -7.52 -9.49 7.22
N LYS A 89 -8.55 -8.65 7.15
CA LYS A 89 -9.91 -9.07 6.76
C LYS A 89 -9.90 -9.75 5.38
N LYS A 90 -9.19 -9.16 4.41
CA LYS A 90 -9.10 -9.71 3.05
C LYS A 90 -8.36 -11.06 3.02
N VAL A 91 -7.26 -11.18 3.76
CA VAL A 91 -6.51 -12.42 3.94
C VAL A 91 -7.40 -13.49 4.56
N LYS A 92 -8.15 -13.16 5.61
CA LYS A 92 -9.06 -14.10 6.26
C LYS A 92 -10.10 -14.64 5.29
N THR A 93 -10.72 -13.78 4.47
CA THR A 93 -11.64 -14.23 3.41
C THR A 93 -10.95 -15.13 2.38
N ALA A 94 -9.69 -14.82 2.01
CA ALA A 94 -8.91 -15.64 1.09
C ALA A 94 -8.59 -17.03 1.68
N GLN A 95 -8.33 -17.12 2.99
CA GLN A 95 -8.15 -18.39 3.71
C GLN A 95 -9.46 -19.18 3.78
N GLU A 96 -10.57 -18.53 4.14
CA GLU A 96 -11.90 -19.16 4.22
C GLU A 96 -12.38 -19.72 2.87
N THR A 97 -11.92 -19.14 1.75
CA THR A 97 -12.24 -19.58 0.39
C THR A 97 -11.22 -20.55 -0.20
N GLY A 98 -10.13 -20.86 0.53
CA GLY A 98 -9.04 -21.73 0.05
C GLY A 98 -8.15 -21.10 -1.02
N GLU A 99 -8.20 -19.78 -1.22
CA GLU A 99 -7.29 -19.06 -2.12
C GLU A 99 -5.84 -19.06 -1.57
N VAL A 100 -5.72 -19.06 -0.24
CA VAL A 100 -4.46 -18.90 0.52
C VAL A 100 -4.44 -19.94 1.65
N ARG A 101 -3.24 -20.43 1.98
CA ARG A 101 -3.00 -21.36 3.09
C ARG A 101 -3.49 -20.81 4.44
N ASP A 102 -4.02 -21.68 5.28
CA ASP A 102 -4.65 -21.35 6.57
C ASP A 102 -3.79 -21.71 7.79
N ASP A 103 -2.61 -22.28 7.58
CA ASP A 103 -1.65 -22.64 8.64
C ASP A 103 -0.83 -21.45 9.16
N ILE A 104 -0.93 -20.29 8.51
CA ILE A 104 -0.38 -19.01 8.97
C ILE A 104 -1.54 -18.14 9.47
N GLU A 105 -1.42 -17.59 10.68
CA GLU A 105 -2.41 -16.66 11.22
C GLU A 105 -2.61 -15.45 10.28
N ALA A 106 -3.87 -15.10 10.01
CA ALA A 106 -4.23 -14.01 9.09
C ALA A 106 -3.52 -12.69 9.40
N HIS A 107 -3.41 -12.31 10.68
CA HIS A 107 -2.73 -11.09 11.11
C HIS A 107 -1.23 -11.11 10.80
N THR A 108 -0.57 -12.24 11.08
CA THR A 108 0.84 -12.46 10.76
C THR A 108 1.08 -12.36 9.26
N LEU A 109 0.22 -13.01 8.46
CA LEU A 109 0.33 -12.98 7.01
C LEU A 109 0.07 -11.57 6.43
N ALA A 110 -0.92 -10.86 6.95
CA ALA A 110 -1.19 -9.47 6.58
C ALA A 110 0.01 -8.56 6.88
N THR A 111 0.66 -8.74 8.03
CA THR A 111 1.86 -7.98 8.41
C THR A 111 3.03 -8.25 7.45
N ILE A 112 3.24 -9.50 7.05
CA ILE A 112 4.25 -9.88 6.05
C ILE A 112 3.97 -9.20 4.70
N ILE A 113 2.72 -9.30 4.22
CA ILE A 113 2.31 -8.70 2.94
C ILE A 113 2.51 -7.17 2.98
N LEU A 114 2.07 -6.51 4.05
CA LEU A 114 2.23 -5.07 4.24
C LEU A 114 3.72 -4.67 4.25
N SER A 115 4.57 -5.45 4.89
CA SER A 115 6.02 -5.20 4.92
C SER A 115 6.65 -5.29 3.53
N ILE A 116 6.24 -6.28 2.73
CA ILE A 116 6.71 -6.45 1.34
C ILE A 116 6.25 -5.28 0.48
N MET A 117 4.97 -4.90 0.57
CA MET A 117 4.41 -3.75 -0.16
C MET A 117 5.16 -2.45 0.16
N SER A 118 5.33 -2.14 1.44
CA SER A 118 6.06 -0.96 1.89
C SER A 118 7.53 -1.01 1.46
N GLY A 119 8.17 -2.18 1.53
CA GLY A 119 9.54 -2.39 1.08
C GLY A 119 9.72 -2.08 -0.40
N GLN A 120 8.82 -2.57 -1.26
CA GLN A 120 8.87 -2.32 -2.72
C GLN A 120 8.83 -0.83 -3.06
N ASN A 121 8.05 -0.03 -2.32
CA ASN A 121 7.92 1.40 -2.57
C ASN A 121 9.21 2.20 -2.23
N VAL A 122 10.07 1.67 -1.37
CA VAL A 122 11.32 2.32 -0.94
C VAL A 122 12.52 1.89 -1.79
N LEU A 123 12.37 0.86 -2.63
CA LEU A 123 13.43 0.40 -3.52
C LEU A 123 13.75 1.45 -4.58
N GLY A 124 15.06 1.62 -4.85
CA GLY A 124 15.52 2.51 -5.91
C GLY A 124 15.00 2.11 -7.29
N ALA A 125 14.96 3.05 -8.24
CA ALA A 125 14.28 2.90 -9.54
C ALA A 125 14.63 1.62 -10.32
N GLY A 126 15.87 1.12 -10.23
CA GLY A 126 16.29 -0.13 -10.89
C GLY A 126 15.76 -1.40 -10.23
N LEU A 127 15.45 -1.36 -8.93
CA LEU A 127 14.86 -2.46 -8.15
C LEU A 127 13.34 -2.35 -8.02
N ASN A 128 12.75 -1.27 -8.54
CA ASN A 128 11.31 -1.03 -8.60
C ASN A 128 10.77 -1.10 -10.04
N ALA A 129 11.46 -1.81 -10.94
CA ALA A 129 11.01 -2.03 -12.31
C ALA A 129 9.82 -3.01 -12.37
N ALA A 130 8.99 -2.91 -13.41
CA ALA A 130 7.76 -3.71 -13.51
C ALA A 130 8.00 -5.22 -13.50
N ASP A 131 9.09 -5.69 -14.12
CA ASP A 131 9.47 -7.10 -14.11
C ASP A 131 9.90 -7.58 -12.71
N ILE A 132 10.58 -6.72 -11.95
CA ILE A 132 10.97 -7.00 -10.56
C ILE A 132 9.73 -7.05 -9.67
N ARG A 133 8.81 -6.09 -9.79
CA ARG A 133 7.55 -6.10 -9.03
C ARG A 133 6.72 -7.34 -9.32
N THR A 134 6.68 -7.78 -10.58
CA THR A 134 6.01 -9.02 -10.99
C THR A 134 6.66 -10.24 -10.32
N LYS A 135 7.99 -10.35 -10.36
CA LYS A 135 8.73 -11.44 -9.68
C LYS A 135 8.48 -11.47 -8.17
N VAL A 136 8.38 -10.30 -7.54
CA VAL A 136 8.08 -10.18 -6.11
C VAL A 136 6.66 -10.64 -5.82
N MET A 137 5.68 -10.21 -6.62
CA MET A 137 4.30 -10.66 -6.51
C MET A 137 4.17 -12.17 -6.70
N ASP A 138 4.82 -12.73 -7.73
CA ASP A 138 4.80 -14.16 -8.01
C ASP A 138 5.44 -14.97 -6.88
N SER A 139 6.58 -14.50 -6.35
CA SER A 139 7.27 -15.15 -5.22
C SER A 139 6.43 -15.11 -3.95
N LEU A 140 5.83 -13.96 -3.63
CA LEU A 140 4.88 -13.84 -2.53
C LEU A 140 3.72 -14.81 -2.73
N TRP A 141 3.14 -14.86 -3.93
CA TRP A 141 2.02 -15.74 -4.24
C TRP A 141 2.36 -17.21 -4.04
N MET A 142 3.53 -17.66 -4.51
CA MET A 142 3.99 -19.03 -4.30
C MET A 142 4.14 -19.42 -2.83
N LEU A 143 4.47 -18.47 -1.95
CA LEU A 143 4.64 -18.73 -0.52
C LEU A 143 3.30 -18.89 0.22
N ILE A 144 2.25 -18.22 -0.27
CA ILE A 144 1.00 -18.03 0.48
C ILE A 144 -0.19 -18.78 -0.12
N LYS A 145 -0.16 -19.12 -1.41
CA LYS A 145 -1.26 -19.90 -2.03
C LYS A 145 -1.45 -21.24 -1.33
N ALA A 146 -2.70 -21.71 -1.30
CA ALA A 146 -3.05 -23.05 -0.80
C ALA A 146 -2.50 -24.18 -1.68
#